data_AF-E3NWB1-F1
#
_entry.id   AF-E3NWB1-F1
#
_cell.length_a   1.000
_cell.length_b   1.000
_cell.length_c   1.000
_cell.angle_alpha   90.00
_cell.angle_beta   90.00
_cell.angle_gamma   90.00
#
_symmetry.space_group_name_H-M   'P 1'
#
loop_
_entity.id
_entity.type
_entity.pdbx_description
1 polymer ?
#
loop_
_entity_poly.entity_id
_entity_poly.type
_entity_poly.pdbx_seq_one_letter_code
_entity_poly.pdbx_strand_id
1 'polypeptide(L)'
;MSLKRETALYAHEHGISLISSSLGISRWKDMQQINGCGIRAAAHYPQIEYWDYNWRKSGGAHRMIEISKREEFYQQEYCGCVYSLRDTNRWRMKNGRDRIKLGEKFYTNVMDEEN
;
A
#
# COMPACT_ATOMS: atom_id res chain seq x y z
N MET A 1 -0.44 -10.11 11.73
CA MET A 1 0.17 -9.75 13.03
C MET A 1 1.58 -10.32 13.18
N SER A 2 1.87 -11.55 12.71
CA SER A 2 3.23 -12.14 12.73
C SER A 2 4.29 -11.32 11.98
N LEU A 3 4.04 -10.86 10.75
CA LEU A 3 5.05 -10.18 9.93
C LEU A 3 5.73 -8.98 10.60
N LYS A 4 4.98 -8.15 11.35
CA LYS A 4 5.55 -6.97 12.02
C LYS A 4 6.46 -7.33 13.20
N ARG A 5 6.20 -8.46 13.86
CA ARG A 5 7.06 -8.98 14.94
C ARG A 5 8.39 -9.47 14.36
N GLU A 6 8.35 -10.20 13.25
CA GLU A 6 9.55 -10.60 12.52
C GLU A 6 10.37 -9.39 12.08
N THR A 7 9.72 -8.33 11.59
CA THR A 7 10.43 -7.07 11.24
C THR A 7 11.12 -6.44 12.45
N ALA A 8 10.47 -6.41 13.61
CA ALA A 8 11.05 -5.85 14.83
C ALA A 8 12.22 -6.71 15.35
N LEU A 9 12.09 -8.04 15.33
CA LEU A 9 13.18 -8.96 15.68
C LEU A 9 14.38 -8.76 14.75
N TYR A 10 14.14 -8.76 13.43
CA TYR A 10 15.19 -8.54 12.45
C TYR A 10 15.89 -7.20 12.65
N ALA A 11 15.13 -6.12 12.89
CA ALA A 11 15.68 -4.81 13.17
C ALA A 11 16.54 -4.80 14.44
N HIS A 12 16.11 -5.48 15.50
CA HIS A 12 16.87 -5.62 16.75
C HIS A 12 18.21 -6.31 16.52
N GLU A 13 18.21 -7.43 15.79
CA GLU A 13 19.40 -8.22 15.49
C GLU A 13 20.42 -7.47 14.62
N HIS A 14 19.95 -6.53 13.78
CA HIS A 14 20.78 -5.80 12.82
C HIS A 14 21.06 -4.34 13.25
N GLY A 15 20.71 -3.95 14.47
CA GLY A 15 20.97 -2.60 14.98
C GLY A 15 20.17 -1.49 14.29
N ILE A 16 19.03 -1.82 13.69
CA ILE A 16 18.10 -0.85 13.09
C ILE A 16 17.19 -0.29 14.20
N SER A 17 17.19 1.03 14.36
CA SER A 17 16.44 1.72 15.42
C SER A 17 15.04 2.15 15.03
N LEU A 18 14.72 2.23 13.74
CA LEU A 18 13.45 2.78 13.26
C LEU A 18 12.80 1.85 12.22
N ILE A 19 11.54 1.51 12.46
CA ILE A 19 10.73 0.70 11.54
C ILE A 19 9.42 1.40 11.22
N SER A 20 8.84 1.09 10.05
CA SER A 20 7.52 1.62 9.65
C SER A 20 6.77 0.60 8.78
N SER A 21 5.61 0.98 8.25
CA SER A 21 4.80 0.11 7.39
C SER A 21 4.24 0.86 6.19
N SER A 22 4.57 0.39 4.99
CA SER A 22 4.02 0.88 3.72
C SER A 22 2.51 0.64 3.58
N LEU A 23 1.94 -0.28 4.38
CA LEU A 23 0.50 -0.56 4.40
C LEU A 23 -0.33 0.68 4.79
N GLY A 24 0.26 1.63 5.51
CA GLY A 24 -0.40 2.88 5.92
C GLY A 24 -0.83 3.77 4.74
N ILE A 25 -0.21 3.63 3.57
CA ILE A 25 -0.49 4.47 2.39
C ILE A 25 -1.90 4.21 1.83
N SER A 26 -2.42 2.99 1.92
CA SER A 26 -3.68 2.59 1.29
C SER A 26 -4.91 3.17 2.01
N ARG A 27 -5.71 4.00 1.31
CA ARG A 27 -6.95 4.60 1.87
C ARG A 27 -7.94 3.60 2.47
N TRP A 28 -7.94 2.36 1.97
CA TRP A 28 -8.88 1.31 2.34
C TRP A 28 -8.49 0.56 3.61
N LYS A 29 -7.29 0.80 4.15
CA LYS A 29 -6.80 0.13 5.35
C LYS A 29 -7.02 1.00 6.58
N ASP A 30 -7.37 0.37 7.68
CA ASP A 30 -7.47 0.99 9.00
C ASP A 30 -6.07 1.37 9.50
N MET A 31 -5.83 2.68 9.63
CA MET A 31 -4.55 3.21 10.07
C MET A 31 -4.27 2.89 11.54
N GLN A 32 -5.29 2.96 12.40
CA GLN A 32 -5.11 2.67 13.82
C GLN A 32 -4.75 1.21 14.03
N GLN A 33 -5.38 0.30 13.30
CA GLN A 33 -5.04 -1.11 13.35
C GLN A 33 -3.59 -1.35 12.90
N ILE A 34 -3.17 -0.74 11.78
CA ILE A 34 -1.81 -0.86 11.25
C ILE A 34 -0.80 -0.34 12.28
N ASN A 35 -0.97 0.89 12.76
CA ASN A 35 -0.02 1.52 13.67
C ASN A 35 0.01 0.81 15.02
N GLY A 36 -1.16 0.44 15.56
CA GLY A 36 -1.25 -0.32 16.81
C GLY A 36 -0.53 -1.67 16.73
N CYS A 37 -0.58 -2.38 15.59
CA CYS A 37 0.19 -3.60 15.41
C CYS A 37 1.71 -3.34 15.33
N GLY A 38 2.13 -2.20 14.76
CA GLY A 38 3.54 -1.82 14.65
C GLY A 38 4.13 -1.43 16.00
N ILE A 39 3.43 -0.58 16.75
CA ILE A 39 3.81 -0.14 18.09
C ILE A 39 3.95 -1.36 19.02
N ARG A 40 2.96 -2.27 19.03
CA ARG A 40 3.05 -3.50 19.83
C ARG A 40 4.21 -4.40 19.44
N ALA A 41 4.64 -4.40 18.18
CA ALA A 41 5.78 -5.19 17.73
C ALA A 41 7.10 -4.55 18.18
N ALA A 42 7.24 -3.24 18.02
CA ALA A 42 8.43 -2.48 18.45
C ALA A 42 8.61 -2.50 19.97
N ALA A 43 7.52 -2.45 20.74
CA ALA A 43 7.55 -2.42 22.21
C ALA A 43 8.26 -3.60 22.89
N HIS A 44 8.54 -4.69 22.15
CA HIS A 44 9.36 -5.80 22.64
C HIS A 44 10.86 -5.46 22.71
N TYR A 45 11.32 -4.39 22.05
CA TYR A 45 12.72 -4.01 21.91
C TYR A 45 12.90 -2.52 22.22
N PRO A 46 13.50 -2.14 23.37
CA PRO A 46 13.58 -0.75 23.82
C PRO A 46 14.27 0.22 22.86
N GLN A 47 15.18 -0.27 22.01
CA GLN A 47 15.92 0.53 21.03
C GLN A 47 15.18 0.72 19.69
N ILE A 48 14.00 0.13 19.53
CA ILE A 48 13.22 0.20 18.29
C ILE A 48 12.04 1.14 18.46
N GLU A 49 11.98 2.13 17.57
CA GLU A 49 10.84 3.02 17.43
C GLU A 49 10.01 2.63 16.20
N TYR A 50 8.68 2.72 16.32
CA TYR A 50 7.76 2.56 15.20
C TYR A 50 7.34 3.93 14.68
N TRP A 51 7.76 4.27 13.46
CA TRP A 51 7.39 5.51 12.80
C TRP A 51 5.97 5.40 12.23
N ASP A 52 5.02 6.04 12.90
CA ASP A 52 3.59 5.94 12.62
C ASP A 52 3.06 7.02 11.66
N TYR A 53 3.98 7.68 10.94
CA TYR A 53 3.69 8.82 10.07
C TYR A 53 2.60 8.55 9.05
N ASN A 54 1.66 9.50 8.95
CA ASN A 54 0.53 9.39 8.07
C ASN A 54 0.84 9.95 6.67
N TRP A 55 1.37 9.07 5.81
CA TRP A 55 1.69 9.38 4.41
C TRP A 55 0.48 9.77 3.53
N ARG A 56 -0.76 9.65 4.02
CA ARG A 56 -1.96 10.10 3.29
C ARG A 56 -2.18 11.61 3.39
N LYS A 57 -1.63 12.24 4.43
CA LYS A 57 -1.77 13.68 4.69
C LYS A 57 -0.65 14.48 4.02
N SER A 58 -0.76 15.79 4.08
CA SER A 58 0.28 16.74 3.64
C SER A 58 0.76 16.53 2.20
N GLY A 59 -0.16 16.17 1.29
CA GLY A 59 0.15 15.99 -0.13
C GLY A 59 0.81 14.66 -0.51
N GLY A 60 1.05 13.73 0.42
CA GLY A 60 1.70 12.45 0.11
C GLY A 60 0.94 11.60 -0.92
N ALA A 61 -0.40 11.61 -0.87
CA ALA A 61 -1.24 10.94 -1.86
C ALA A 61 -1.09 11.55 -3.27
N HIS A 62 -1.00 12.88 -3.36
CA HIS A 62 -0.79 13.58 -4.63
C HIS A 62 0.59 13.24 -5.20
N ARG A 63 1.62 13.27 -4.35
CA ARG A 63 2.99 12.95 -4.75
C ARG A 63 3.12 11.51 -5.28
N MET A 64 2.39 10.56 -4.70
CA MET A 64 2.36 9.18 -5.20
C MET A 64 1.81 9.10 -6.62
N ILE A 65 0.72 9.83 -6.92
CA ILE A 65 0.13 9.87 -8.27
C ILE A 65 1.09 10.53 -9.26
N GLU A 66 1.69 11.65 -8.88
CA GLU A 66 2.67 12.38 -9.70
C GLU A 66 3.86 11.48 -10.08
N ILE A 67 4.45 10.79 -9.10
CA ILE A 67 5.54 9.84 -9.35
C ILE A 67 5.05 8.70 -10.24
N SER A 68 3.86 8.16 -9.97
CA SER A 68 3.34 7.02 -10.74
C SER A 68 3.12 7.36 -12.21
N LYS A 69 2.66 8.58 -12.52
CA LYS A 69 2.52 9.08 -13.91
C LYS A 69 3.86 9.36 -14.57
N ARG A 70 4.80 9.94 -13.82
CA ARG A 70 6.16 10.24 -14.31
C ARG A 70 6.93 8.96 -14.68
N GLU A 71 6.81 7.93 -13.84
CA GLU A 71 7.51 6.65 -14.04
C GLU A 71 6.69 5.65 -14.90
N GLU A 72 5.53 6.08 -15.41
CA GLU A 72 4.60 5.26 -16.20
C GLU A 72 4.32 3.88 -15.58
N PHE A 73 4.00 3.86 -14.27
CA PHE A 73 3.79 2.59 -13.59
C PHE A 73 2.52 1.88 -14.06
N TYR A 74 2.60 0.55 -14.14
CA TYR A 74 1.45 -0.29 -14.37
C TYR A 74 0.40 -0.12 -13.26
N GLN A 75 -0.81 0.26 -13.65
CA GLN A 75 -1.92 0.46 -12.73
C GLN A 75 -2.67 -0.86 -12.51
N GLN A 76 -2.15 -1.68 -11.61
CA GLN A 76 -2.79 -2.95 -11.25
C GLN A 76 -4.15 -2.72 -10.54
N GLU A 77 -5.21 -3.31 -11.07
CA GLU A 77 -6.59 -3.13 -10.58
C GLU A 77 -7.07 -4.21 -9.59
N TYR A 78 -6.15 -5.06 -9.12
CA TYR A 78 -6.39 -6.15 -8.18
C TYR A 78 -5.17 -6.35 -7.27
N CYS A 79 -5.28 -7.12 -6.19
CA CYS A 79 -4.18 -7.22 -5.21
C CYS A 79 -3.04 -8.18 -5.59
N GLY A 80 -3.08 -8.79 -6.78
CA GLY A 80 -2.09 -9.77 -7.23
C GLY A 80 -2.52 -11.24 -7.03
N CYS A 81 -3.61 -11.52 -6.31
CA CYS A 81 -4.10 -12.89 -6.10
C CYS A 81 -5.28 -13.25 -7.02
N VAL A 82 -5.43 -14.54 -7.31
CA VAL A 82 -6.51 -15.10 -8.15
C VAL A 82 -7.90 -14.77 -7.62
N TYR A 83 -8.07 -14.75 -6.28
CA TYR A 83 -9.36 -14.46 -5.66
C TYR A 83 -9.78 -13.00 -5.88
N SER A 84 -8.86 -12.06 -5.69
CA SER A 84 -9.13 -10.64 -5.94
C SER A 84 -9.41 -10.39 -7.42
N LEU A 85 -8.68 -11.03 -8.34
CA LEU A 85 -8.95 -10.90 -9.78
C LEU A 85 -10.35 -11.40 -10.12
N ARG A 86 -10.73 -12.58 -9.62
CA ARG A 86 -12.06 -13.18 -9.83
C ARG A 86 -13.17 -12.28 -9.31
N ASP A 87 -13.05 -11.81 -8.07
CA ASP A 87 -14.11 -11.06 -7.40
C ASP A 87 -14.24 -9.65 -8.01
N THR A 88 -13.12 -9.00 -8.35
CA THR A 88 -13.13 -7.73 -9.08
C THR A 88 -13.76 -7.88 -10.46
N ASN A 89 -13.42 -8.93 -11.22
CA ASN A 89 -14.02 -9.17 -12.53
C ASN A 89 -15.53 -9.48 -12.43
N ARG A 90 -15.96 -10.24 -11.41
CA ARG A 90 -17.39 -10.49 -11.17
C ARG A 90 -18.15 -9.19 -10.90
N TRP A 91 -17.58 -8.30 -10.07
CA TRP A 91 -18.16 -6.99 -9.81
C TRP A 91 -18.21 -6.13 -11.08
N ARG A 92 -17.13 -6.10 -11.89
CA ARG A 92 -17.10 -5.36 -13.15
C ARG A 92 -18.20 -5.81 -14.11
N MET A 93 -18.31 -7.12 -14.36
CA MET A 93 -19.33 -7.68 -15.25
C MET A 93 -20.76 -7.37 -14.76
N LYS A 94 -21.00 -7.42 -13.45
CA LYS A 94 -22.31 -7.07 -12.87
C LYS A 94 -22.67 -5.59 -13.08
N ASN A 95 -21.68 -4.71 -13.19
CA ASN A 95 -21.86 -3.27 -13.41
C ASN A 95 -21.63 -2.86 -14.87
N GLY A 96 -21.70 -3.80 -15.82
CA GLY A 96 -21.56 -3.51 -17.25
C GLY A 96 -20.15 -3.10 -17.68
N ARG A 97 -19.13 -3.43 -16.88
CA ARG A 97 -17.71 -3.17 -17.21
C ARG A 97 -17.02 -4.45 -17.66
N ASP A 98 -16.10 -4.32 -18.60
CA ASP A 98 -15.25 -5.43 -19.05
C ASP A 98 -14.34 -5.96 -17.95
N ARG A 99 -13.89 -7.21 -18.15
CA ARG A 99 -12.88 -7.84 -17.29
C ARG A 99 -11.56 -7.07 -17.36
N ILE A 100 -10.81 -7.14 -16.26
CA ILE A 100 -9.43 -6.62 -16.20
C ILE A 100 -8.60 -7.32 -17.27
N LYS A 101 -7.95 -6.50 -18.10
CA LYS A 101 -6.91 -6.94 -19.04
C LYS A 101 -5.55 -6.53 -18.48
N LEU A 102 -4.65 -7.49 -18.38
CA LEU A 102 -3.34 -7.29 -17.76
C LEU A 102 -2.41 -6.56 -18.74
N GLY A 103 -1.61 -5.62 -18.23
CA GLY A 103 -0.63 -4.91 -19.04
C GLY A 103 -1.20 -3.88 -20.00
N GLU A 104 -2.45 -3.43 -19.81
CA GLU A 104 -3.04 -2.36 -20.64
C GLU A 104 -3.05 -1.00 -19.93
N LYS A 105 -3.33 -1.00 -18.62
CA LYS A 105 -3.54 0.24 -17.87
C LYS A 105 -2.25 0.70 -17.20
N PHE A 106 -1.73 1.85 -17.63
CA PHE A 106 -0.57 2.49 -17.02
C PHE A 106 -0.95 3.90 -16.55
N TYR A 107 -0.32 4.37 -15.48
CA TYR A 107 -0.42 5.78 -15.12
C TYR A 107 0.31 6.60 -16.18
N THR A 108 -0.40 7.49 -16.87
CA THR A 108 0.21 8.42 -17.82
C THR A 108 -0.32 9.82 -17.57
N ASN A 109 0.39 10.84 -18.05
CA ASN A 109 -0.10 12.22 -18.03
C ASN A 109 -1.22 12.45 -19.05
N VAL A 110 -1.33 11.59 -20.07
CA VAL A 110 -2.31 11.72 -21.18
C VAL A 110 -3.74 11.39 -20.71
N MET A 111 -3.89 10.51 -19.71
CA MET A 111 -5.21 10.09 -19.20
C MET A 111 -5.99 11.20 -18.48
N ASP A 112 -5.38 12.34 -18.16
CA ASP A 112 -6.07 13.47 -17.54
C ASP A 112 -6.73 14.40 -18.57
N GLU A 113 -6.40 14.30 -19.85
CA GLU A 113 -6.92 15.19 -20.91
C GLU A 113 -8.29 14.75 -21.46
N GLU A 114 -8.75 13.54 -21.14
CA GLU A 114 -10.03 12.99 -21.61
C GLU A 114 -11.18 13.03 -20.56
N ASN A 115 -11.03 13.75 -19.43
CA ASN A 115 -12.10 13.93 -18.43
C ASN A 115 -12.55 15.39 -18.30
#